data_AF-A0A9X1UDN7-F1
#
_entry.id   AF-A0A9X1UDN7-F1
#
_cell.length_a   1.000
_cell.length_b   1.000
_cell.length_c   1.000
_cell.angle_alpha   90.00
_cell.angle_beta   90.00
_cell.angle_gamma   90.00
#
_symmetry.space_group_name_H-M   'P 1'
#
loop_
_entity.id
_entity.type
_entity.pdbx_description
1 polymer ?
#
loop_
_entity_poly.entity_id
_entity_poly.type
_entity_poly.pdbx_seq_one_letter_code
_entity_poly.pdbx_strand_id
1 'polypeptide(L)' 'MNPGRHRAAGAALKLAVARFVGQEATPAVCVRIKKAFIQIMREQFDVDWSRDAWQIQVWFVNGKTPNVKIPPRLLGA' A
#
# COMPACT_ATOMS: atom_id res chain seq x y z
N MET A 1 -6.16 -13.15 13.73
CA MET A 1 -6.26 -13.14 12.24
C MET A 1 -7.65 -12.73 11.69
N ASN A 2 -7.79 -11.56 11.05
CA ASN A 2 -9.03 -11.16 10.33
C ASN A 2 -8.81 -11.30 8.80
N PRO A 3 -9.24 -12.41 8.16
CA PRO A 3 -8.90 -12.72 6.78
C PRO A 3 -9.43 -11.71 5.75
N GLY A 4 -10.44 -10.91 6.10
CA GLY A 4 -10.94 -9.81 5.27
C GLY A 4 -9.91 -8.70 5.10
N ARG A 5 -9.20 -8.32 6.18
CA ARG A 5 -8.15 -7.29 6.16
C ARG A 5 -6.95 -7.68 5.30
N HIS A 6 -6.54 -8.95 5.34
CA HIS A 6 -5.46 -9.48 4.51
C HIS A 6 -5.78 -9.41 3.01
N ARG A 7 -6.99 -9.84 2.61
CA ARG A 7 -7.41 -9.79 1.20
C ARG A 7 -7.57 -8.36 0.70
N ALA A 8 -8.19 -7.49 1.49
CA ALA A 8 -8.33 -6.06 1.20
C ALA A 8 -6.97 -5.39 1.00
N ALA A 9 -6.04 -5.61 1.92
CA ALA A 9 -4.68 -5.08 1.85
C ALA A 9 -3.96 -5.54 0.58
N GLY A 10 -3.99 -6.84 0.26
CA GLY A 10 -3.37 -7.38 -0.95
C GLY A 10 -3.93 -6.77 -2.23
N ALA A 11 -5.25 -6.58 -2.31
CA ALA A 11 -5.91 -5.97 -3.47
C ALA A 11 -5.58 -4.47 -3.58
N ALA A 12 -5.65 -3.73 -2.47
CA ALA A 12 -5.31 -2.31 -2.42
C ALA A 12 -3.85 -2.06 -2.79
N LEU A 13 -2.93 -2.92 -2.37
CA LEU A 13 -1.52 -2.85 -2.74
C LEU A 13 -1.32 -2.99 -4.26
N LYS A 14 -1.94 -3.99 -4.89
CA LYS A 14 -1.83 -4.22 -6.34
C LYS A 14 -2.33 -3.01 -7.12
N LEU A 15 -3.50 -2.47 -6.73
CA LEU A 15 -4.09 -1.30 -7.38
C LEU A 15 -3.25 -0.03 -7.16
N ALA A 16 -2.75 0.19 -5.94
CA ALA A 16 -1.92 1.33 -5.62
C ALA A 16 -0.62 1.29 -6.43
N VAL A 17 0.09 0.16 -6.47
CA VAL A 17 1.36 0.00 -7.21
C VAL A 17 1.17 0.17 -8.71
N ALA A 18 0.14 -0.45 -9.30
CA ALA A 18 -0.09 -0.42 -10.75
C ALA A 18 -0.21 1.01 -11.31
N ARG A 19 -0.74 1.95 -10.52
CA ARG A 19 -0.89 3.37 -10.90
C ARG A 19 0.44 4.12 -11.05
N PHE A 20 1.54 3.60 -10.49
CA PHE A 20 2.83 4.29 -10.43
C PHE A 20 3.97 3.52 -11.10
N VAL A 21 3.68 2.41 -11.79
CA VAL A 21 4.66 1.69 -12.61
C VAL A 21 5.24 2.62 -13.67
N GLY A 22 6.57 2.63 -13.82
CA GLY A 22 7.28 3.46 -14.79
C GLY A 22 7.68 4.85 -14.27
N GLN A 23 7.15 5.28 -13.12
CA GLN A 23 7.59 6.51 -12.46
C GLN A 23 8.93 6.30 -11.76
N GLU A 24 9.75 7.35 -11.71
CA GLU A 24 11.02 7.32 -11.00
C GLU A 24 10.84 7.15 -9.48
N ALA A 25 11.76 6.39 -8.89
CA ALA A 25 11.84 6.13 -7.45
C ALA A 25 12.21 7.39 -6.65
N THR A 26 11.24 8.28 -6.46
CA THR A 26 11.40 9.51 -5.66
C THR A 26 10.62 9.44 -4.34
N PRO A 27 11.06 10.15 -3.28
CA PRO A 27 10.31 10.22 -2.02
C PRO A 27 8.86 10.69 -2.21
N ALA A 28 8.62 11.62 -3.14
CA ALA A 28 7.29 12.11 -3.46
C ALA A 28 6.38 11.00 -4.04
N VAL A 29 6.90 10.16 -4.93
CA VAL A 29 6.16 9.03 -5.50
C VAL A 29 5.86 8.00 -4.40
N CYS A 30 6.82 7.70 -3.51
CA CYS A 30 6.57 6.83 -2.36
C CYS A 30 5.39 7.31 -1.50
N VAL A 31 5.32 8.61 -1.19
CA VAL A 31 4.22 9.20 -0.42
C VAL A 31 2.89 9.09 -1.17
N ARG A 32 2.88 9.34 -2.49
CA ARG A 32 1.68 9.21 -3.32
C ARG A 32 1.15 7.77 -3.36
N ILE A 33 2.03 6.78 -3.44
CA ILE A 33 1.65 5.36 -3.38
C ILE A 33 0.99 5.04 -2.04
N LYS A 34 1.57 5.48 -0.90
CA LYS A 34 0.97 5.27 0.43
C LYS A 34 -0.40 5.91 0.54
N LYS A 35 -0.57 7.14 0.06
CA LYS A 35 -1.87 7.84 0.04
C LYS A 35 -2.90 7.09 -0.81
N ALA A 36 -2.52 6.65 -2.01
CA ALA A 36 -3.41 5.88 -2.88
C ALA A 36 -3.85 4.56 -2.22
N PHE A 37 -2.93 3.86 -1.55
CA PHE A 37 -3.25 2.66 -0.80
C PHE A 37 -4.28 2.94 0.31
N ILE A 38 -4.08 3.97 1.15
CA ILE A 38 -5.03 4.33 2.22
C ILE A 38 -6.41 4.65 1.63
N GLN A 39 -6.43 5.42 0.54
CA GLN A 39 -7.66 5.80 -0.14
C GLN A 39 -8.43 4.57 -0.63
N ILE A 40 -7.74 3.61 -1.27
CA ILE A 40 -8.37 2.37 -1.76
C ILE A 40 -8.88 1.52 -0.59
N MET A 41 -8.12 1.39 0.50
CA MET A 41 -8.55 0.66 1.71
C MET A 41 -9.85 1.23 2.28
N ARG A 42 -9.97 2.56 2.33
CA ARG A 42 -11.17 3.24 2.80
C ARG A 42 -12.34 3.10 1.83
N GLU A 43 -12.13 3.45 0.56
CA GLU A 43 -13.21 3.56 -0.43
C GLU A 43 -13.75 2.21 -0.90
N GLN A 44 -12.89 1.19 -1.01
CA GLN A 44 -13.29 -0.11 -1.58
C GLN A 44 -13.51 -1.19 -0.52
N PHE A 45 -12.94 -1.03 0.67
CA PHE A 45 -12.98 -2.07 1.70
C PHE A 45 -13.53 -1.59 3.03
N ASP A 46 -13.89 -0.31 3.16
CA ASP A 46 -14.37 0.32 4.41
C ASP A 46 -13.42 0.09 5.60
N VAL A 47 -12.11 0.12 5.32
CA VAL A 47 -11.07 -0.08 6.32
C VAL A 47 -10.21 1.19 6.45
N ASP A 48 -10.28 1.83 7.62
CA ASP A 48 -9.39 2.96 7.94
C ASP A 48 -8.00 2.46 8.36
N TRP A 49 -6.99 2.80 7.55
CA TRP A 49 -5.56 2.54 7.78
C TRP A 49 -4.72 3.81 7.89
N SER A 50 -5.36 4.98 8.04
CA SER A 50 -4.67 6.26 8.16
C SER A 50 -3.60 6.25 9.26
N ARG A 51 -3.88 5.58 10.39
CA ARG A 51 -2.96 5.43 11.52
C ARG A 51 -1.89 4.35 11.35
N ASP A 52 -2.05 3.41 10.43
CA ASP A 52 -1.12 2.28 10.25
C ASP A 52 -0.20 2.47 9.04
N ALA A 53 -0.64 3.28 8.08
CA ALA A 53 0.03 3.43 6.80
C ALA A 53 1.43 4.05 6.86
N TRP A 54 1.79 4.72 7.95
CA TRP A 54 3.16 5.20 8.16
C TRP A 54 4.17 4.04 8.28
N GLN A 55 3.73 2.89 8.80
CA GLN A 55 4.57 1.70 8.97
C GLN A 55 4.77 0.90 7.68
N ILE A 56 4.01 1.24 6.63
CA ILE A 56 4.13 0.60 5.32
C ILE A 56 5.45 1.03 4.68
N GLN A 57 6.17 0.06 4.14
CA GLN A 57 7.41 0.29 3.41
C GLN A 57 7.12 0.32 1.91
N VAL A 58 7.71 1.28 1.20
CA VAL A 58 7.64 1.38 -0.26
C VAL A 58 9.08 1.34 -0.78
N TRP A 59 9.34 0.50 -1.76
CA TRP A 59 10.61 0.46 -2.50
C TRP A 59 10.33 0.26 -3.99
N PHE A 60 11.34 0.37 -4.82
CA PHE A 60 11.22 0.17 -6.26
C PHE A 60 12.13 -0.96 -6.70
N VAL A 61 11.54 -1.93 -7.42
CA VAL A 61 12.29 -2.92 -8.19
C VAL A 61 12.76 -2.22 -9.47
N ASN A 62 14.07 -2.31 -9.74
CA ASN A 62 14.73 -1.70 -10.91
C ASN A 62 14.51 -0.18 -11.04
N GLY A 63 14.28 0.52 -9.92
CA GLY A 63 14.07 1.97 -9.89
C GLY A 63 12.76 2.48 -10.51
N LYS A 64 11.91 1.61 -11.06
CA LYS A 64 10.68 2.00 -11.79
C LYS A 64 9.42 1.19 -11.44
N THR A 65 9.58 0.03 -10.82
CA THR A 65 8.44 -0.82 -10.44
C THR A 65 8.23 -0.72 -8.94
N PRO A 66 7.24 0.06 -8.47
CA PRO A 66 7.01 0.18 -7.05
C PRO A 66 6.61 -1.16 -6.44
N ASN A 67 6.98 -1.36 -5.19
CA ASN A 67 6.58 -2.49 -4.39
C ASN A 67 6.37 -2.01 -2.95
N VAL A 68 5.43 -2.64 -2.26
CA VAL A 68 4.92 -2.17 -0.98
C VAL A 68 4.79 -3.35 -0.03
N LYS A 69 5.30 -3.19 1.19
CA LYS A 69 5.26 -4.19 2.24
C LYS A 69 4.49 -3.65 3.42
N ILE A 70 3.52 -4.45 3.83
CA ILE A 70 2.76 -4.23 5.05
C ILE A 70 3.38 -5.13 6.12
N PRO A 71 3.83 -4.58 7.26
CA PRO A 71 4.27 -5.37 8.40
C PRO A 71 3.18 -6.38 8.83
N PRO A 72 3.51 -7.68 9.03
CA PRO A 72 2.54 -8.71 9.39
C PRO A 72 1.70 -8.36 10.62
N ARG A 73 2.28 -7.67 11.61
CA ARG A 73 1.58 -7.20 12.82
C ARG A 73 0.34 -6.34 12.53
N LEU A 74 0.33 -5.58 11.42
CA LEU A 74 -0.79 -4.72 11.04
C LEU A 74 -1.96 -5.49 10.43
N LEU A 75 -1.70 -6.71 9.98
CA LEU A 75 -2.71 -7.57 9.38
C LEU A 75 -3.44 -8.43 10.43
N GLY A 76 -3.06 -8.29 11.71
CA GLY A 76 -3.59 -9.02 12.85
C GLY A 76 -3.04 -10.44 12.91
N ALA A 77 -2.03 -10.66 13.77
CA ALA A 77 -1.66 -12.00 14.22
C ALA A 77 -2.91 -12.77 14.72
#